data_AF-A0ABC9ZJG6-F1
#
_entry.id   AF-A0ABC9ZJG6-F1
#
_cell.length_a   1.000
_cell.length_b   1.000
_cell.length_c   1.000
_cell.angle_alpha   90.00
_cell.angle_beta   90.00
_cell.angle_gamma   90.00
#
_symmetry.space_group_name_H-M   'P 1'
#
loop_
_entity.id
_entity.type
_entity.pdbx_description
1 polymer ?
#
loop_
_entity_poly.entity_id
_entity_poly.type
_entity_poly.pdbx_seq_one_letter_code
_entity_poly.pdbx_strand_id
1 'polypeptide(L)'
;MGGNQGAGTEAEDAPEEDHLLDGPYGKYDPRAGAYGDDDTGGGPYDPETGLRDWYAPTPAEAQRPVGAQQISWLQILESWNAIECDLHTIYHIDVESGDLQHRTWRWLEIRIADLINQPSRLRQALSLTSEITK
;
A
#
# COMPACT_ATOMS: atom_id res chain seq x y z
N MET A 1 45.42 14.09 39.07
CA MET A 1 44.89 13.01 39.94
C MET A 1 43.45 13.33 40.27
N GLY A 2 42.53 12.38 39.99
CA GLY A 2 41.13 12.33 40.46
C GLY A 2 40.21 13.43 39.90
N GLY A 3 38.97 13.19 39.48
CA GLY A 3 38.05 12.05 39.53
C GLY A 3 36.69 12.66 39.09
N ASN A 4 36.10 12.15 38.02
CA ASN A 4 34.97 11.20 38.04
C ASN A 4 33.58 11.83 38.27
N GLN A 5 32.84 11.93 37.15
CA GLN A 5 31.43 11.55 36.91
C GLN A 5 30.34 11.95 37.91
N GLY A 6 29.23 12.46 37.36
CA GLY A 6 27.91 12.37 38.01
C GLY A 6 26.96 13.49 37.62
N ALA A 7 26.32 13.37 36.45
CA ALA A 7 25.06 14.05 36.20
C ALA A 7 24.16 13.07 35.46
N GLY A 8 23.76 12.02 36.18
CA GLY A 8 22.56 11.25 35.81
C GLY A 8 21.38 12.17 36.09
N THR A 9 20.76 12.68 35.04
CA THR A 9 19.44 13.27 35.10
C THR A 9 18.45 12.19 35.47
N GLU A 10 18.03 12.21 36.74
CA GLU A 10 16.78 11.63 37.20
C GLU A 10 15.66 12.25 36.38
N ALA A 11 15.11 11.49 35.44
CA ALA A 11 13.87 11.84 34.78
C ALA A 11 12.72 11.33 35.66
N GLU A 12 11.92 12.30 36.08
CA GLU A 12 10.87 12.19 37.08
C GLU A 12 9.75 11.22 36.67
N ASP A 13 9.43 10.39 37.65
CA ASP A 13 8.18 9.69 37.95
C ASP A 13 6.92 10.37 37.35
N ALA A 14 6.36 9.75 36.31
CA ALA A 14 5.01 10.02 35.79
C ALA A 14 4.22 8.70 35.82
N PRO A 15 2.92 8.69 36.17
CA PRO A 15 2.21 7.50 36.63
C PRO A 15 2.20 6.40 35.55
N GLU A 16 2.88 5.30 35.84
CA GLU A 16 3.20 4.23 34.88
C GLU A 16 1.99 3.46 34.31
N GLU A 17 0.75 3.72 34.73
CA GLU A 17 -0.40 2.86 34.41
C GLU A 17 -1.50 3.46 33.50
N ASP A 18 -1.49 4.75 33.17
CA ASP A 18 -2.67 5.41 32.54
C ASP A 18 -2.90 5.02 31.06
N HIS A 19 -1.92 4.39 30.43
CA HIS A 19 -1.96 3.97 29.02
C HIS A 19 -2.23 2.47 28.85
N LEU A 20 -2.31 1.71 29.94
CA LEU A 20 -2.58 0.28 29.89
C LEU A 20 -4.07 0.03 29.64
N LEU A 21 -4.36 -0.84 28.68
CA LEU A 21 -5.71 -1.26 28.34
C LEU A 21 -6.01 -2.64 28.90
N ASP A 22 -7.26 -2.90 29.27
CA ASP A 22 -7.70 -4.23 29.70
C ASP A 22 -7.78 -5.19 28.51
N GLY A 23 -7.18 -6.38 28.65
CA GLY A 23 -7.19 -7.45 27.65
C GLY A 23 -7.47 -8.83 28.26
N PRO A 24 -7.68 -9.85 27.40
CA PRO A 24 -7.96 -11.23 27.83
C PRO A 24 -6.83 -11.87 28.66
N TYR A 25 -5.60 -11.36 28.54
CA TYR A 25 -4.41 -11.85 29.27
C TYR A 25 -4.00 -10.93 30.42
N GLY A 26 -4.82 -9.92 30.75
CA GLY A 26 -4.49 -8.85 31.69
C GLY A 26 -4.31 -7.50 31.00
N LYS A 27 -3.86 -6.51 31.77
CA LYS A 27 -3.55 -5.17 31.26
C LYS A 27 -2.38 -5.25 30.27
N TYR A 28 -2.47 -4.52 29.16
CA TYR A 28 -1.43 -4.46 28.13
C TYR A 28 -1.19 -3.04 27.62
N ASP A 29 0.02 -2.76 27.14
CA ASP A 29 0.39 -1.49 26.53
C ASP A 29 0.21 -1.58 25.00
N PRO A 30 -0.70 -0.79 24.39
CA PRO A 30 -0.95 -0.84 22.95
C PRO A 30 0.12 -0.12 22.12
N ARG A 31 1.05 0.62 22.74
CA ARG A 31 2.01 1.47 22.04
C ARG A 31 3.08 0.65 21.32
N ALA A 32 3.56 1.21 20.23
CA ALA A 32 4.75 0.69 19.56
C ALA A 32 5.96 0.73 20.49
N GLY A 33 6.80 -0.29 20.43
CA GLY A 33 7.98 -0.45 21.26
C GLY A 33 7.72 -1.00 22.67
N ALA A 34 6.47 -1.27 23.05
CA ALA A 34 6.15 -1.65 24.43
C ALA A 34 6.67 -3.05 24.81
N TYR A 35 6.72 -3.98 23.84
CA TYR A 35 7.19 -5.36 24.06
C TYR A 35 8.43 -5.73 23.23
N GLY A 36 9.18 -4.73 22.74
CA GLY A 36 10.45 -4.92 22.02
C GLY A 36 10.69 -3.89 20.93
N ASP A 37 11.92 -3.80 20.43
CA ASP A 37 12.32 -2.78 19.44
C ASP A 37 11.55 -2.90 18.10
N ASP A 38 11.14 -4.12 17.73
CA ASP A 38 10.37 -4.41 16.51
C ASP A 38 8.83 -4.39 16.74
N ASP A 39 8.37 -4.06 17.95
CA ASP A 39 6.95 -4.02 18.28
C ASP A 39 6.26 -2.82 17.63
N THR A 40 5.40 -3.06 16.64
CA THR A 40 4.62 -1.99 16.00
C THR A 40 3.47 -1.50 16.88
N GLY A 41 3.26 -2.12 18.05
CA GLY A 41 2.11 -1.88 18.92
C GLY A 41 0.90 -2.68 18.47
N GLY A 42 -0.23 -2.46 19.12
CA GLY A 42 -1.50 -3.05 18.71
C GLY A 42 -2.26 -3.69 19.86
N GLY A 43 -2.69 -4.93 19.63
CA GLY A 43 -3.65 -5.62 20.47
C GLY A 43 -3.08 -6.18 21.78
N PRO A 44 -3.94 -6.90 22.53
CA PRO A 44 -3.54 -7.61 23.74
C PRO A 44 -2.30 -8.45 23.53
N TYR A 45 -1.37 -8.37 24.48
CA TYR A 45 -0.16 -9.18 24.50
C TYR A 45 -0.38 -10.44 25.33
N ASP A 46 -0.05 -11.59 24.76
CA ASP A 46 -0.08 -12.89 25.42
C ASP A 46 1.32 -13.24 25.98
N PRO A 47 1.52 -13.24 27.31
CA PRO A 47 2.81 -13.55 27.91
C PRO A 47 3.22 -15.02 27.79
N GLU A 48 2.29 -15.95 27.52
CA GLU A 48 2.63 -17.37 27.35
C GLU A 48 3.26 -17.63 25.97
N THR A 49 2.74 -17.00 24.92
CA THR A 49 3.23 -17.15 23.54
C THR A 49 4.26 -16.09 23.14
N GLY A 50 4.28 -14.95 23.85
CA GLY A 50 5.15 -13.82 23.55
C GLY A 50 4.71 -13.00 22.34
N LEU A 51 3.44 -13.10 21.94
CA LEU A 51 2.89 -12.46 20.74
C LEU A 51 1.69 -11.58 21.09
N ARG A 52 1.39 -10.61 20.21
CA ARG A 52 0.12 -9.86 20.26
C ARG A 52 -0.95 -10.59 19.44
N ASP A 53 -2.21 -10.46 19.85
CA ASP A 53 -3.37 -10.95 19.07
C ASP A 53 -3.47 -10.30 17.69
N TRP A 54 -3.06 -9.04 17.60
CA TRP A 54 -2.92 -8.30 16.35
C TRP A 54 -1.89 -7.19 16.48
N TYR A 55 -1.30 -6.81 15.35
CA TYR A 55 -0.25 -5.79 15.26
C TYR A 55 -0.76 -4.55 14.53
N ALA A 56 -0.41 -3.37 15.00
CA ALA A 56 -0.68 -2.15 14.27
C ALA A 56 0.12 -2.13 12.95
N PRO A 57 -0.45 -1.58 11.86
CA PRO A 57 0.24 -1.53 10.59
C PRO A 57 1.50 -0.69 10.71
N THR A 58 2.58 -1.13 10.05
CA THR A 58 3.79 -0.31 9.92
C THR A 58 3.46 1.01 9.20
N PRO A 59 4.28 2.06 9.35
CA PRO A 59 4.08 3.29 8.58
C PRO A 59 3.95 3.03 7.07
N ALA A 60 4.80 2.15 6.53
CA ALA A 60 4.78 1.76 5.11
C ALA A 60 3.47 1.06 4.70
N GLU A 61 2.85 0.29 5.59
CA GLU A 61 1.55 -0.35 5.34
C GLU A 61 0.39 0.63 5.48
N ALA A 62 0.44 1.54 6.46
CA ALA A 62 -0.56 2.60 6.64
C ALA A 62 -0.61 3.57 5.45
N GLN A 63 0.50 3.72 4.73
CA GLN A 63 0.60 4.55 3.53
C GLN A 63 0.17 3.82 2.25
N ARG A 64 -0.18 2.53 2.30
CA ARG A 64 -0.72 1.84 1.12
C ARG A 64 -2.12 2.37 0.82
N PRO A 65 -2.38 2.85 -0.41
CA PRO A 65 -3.71 3.31 -0.78
C PRO A 65 -4.72 2.17 -0.67
N VAL A 66 -5.64 2.29 0.28
CA VAL A 66 -6.77 1.36 0.45
C VAL A 66 -7.70 1.54 -0.74
N GLY A 67 -7.87 0.48 -1.55
CA GLY A 67 -8.75 0.50 -2.72
C GLY A 67 -8.07 0.77 -4.07
N ALA A 68 -6.73 0.85 -4.13
CA ALA A 68 -6.05 0.83 -5.43
C ALA A 68 -6.17 -0.57 -6.04
N GLN A 69 -7.04 -0.73 -7.05
CA GLN A 69 -7.13 -1.97 -7.80
C GLN A 69 -5.81 -2.19 -8.54
N GLN A 70 -5.03 -3.18 -8.09
CA GLN A 70 -3.82 -3.58 -8.79
C GLN A 70 -4.21 -4.33 -10.06
N ILE A 71 -4.05 -3.68 -11.20
CA ILE A 71 -4.26 -4.31 -12.50
C ILE A 71 -2.92 -4.82 -13.00
N SER A 72 -2.89 -6.11 -13.33
CA SER A 72 -1.72 -6.73 -13.93
C SER A 72 -1.66 -6.47 -15.45
N TRP A 73 -0.45 -6.47 -16.01
CA TRP A 73 -0.27 -6.42 -17.47
C TRP A 73 -0.98 -7.56 -18.22
N LEU A 74 -1.11 -8.73 -17.59
CA LEU A 74 -1.85 -9.85 -18.16
C LEU A 74 -3.33 -9.48 -18.37
N GLN A 75 -3.99 -8.92 -17.35
CA GLN A 75 -5.38 -8.48 -17.44
C GLN A 75 -5.59 -7.36 -18.48
N ILE A 76 -4.61 -6.46 -18.61
CA ILE A 76 -4.62 -5.43 -19.65
C ILE A 76 -4.61 -6.08 -21.04
N LEU A 77 -3.67 -7.00 -21.27
CA LEU A 77 -3.49 -7.64 -22.57
C LEU A 77 -4.59 -8.66 -22.90
N GLU A 78 -5.26 -9.26 -21.92
CA GLU A 78 -6.47 -10.06 -22.14
C GLU A 78 -7.59 -9.25 -22.81
N SER A 79 -7.60 -7.93 -22.60
CA SER A 79 -8.53 -6.99 -23.24
C SER A 79 -8.01 -6.46 -24.59
N TRP A 80 -7.22 -7.26 -25.33
CA TRP A 80 -6.56 -6.82 -26.57
C TRP A 80 -7.49 -6.16 -27.59
N ASN A 81 -8.68 -6.73 -27.82
CA ASN A 81 -9.66 -6.18 -28.78
C ASN A 81 -10.06 -4.73 -28.43
N ALA A 82 -10.15 -4.39 -27.14
CA ALA A 82 -10.44 -3.03 -26.70
C ALA A 82 -9.25 -2.10 -26.95
N ILE A 83 -8.02 -2.59 -26.69
CA ILE A 83 -6.78 -1.88 -26.98
C ILE A 83 -6.69 -1.55 -28.47
N GLU A 84 -6.88 -2.54 -29.34
CA GLU A 84 -6.82 -2.38 -30.81
C GLU A 84 -7.85 -1.35 -31.30
N CYS A 85 -9.10 -1.46 -30.86
CA CYS A 85 -10.15 -0.50 -31.22
C CYS A 85 -9.81 0.93 -30.77
N ASP A 86 -9.26 1.08 -29.56
CA ASP A 86 -8.90 2.38 -29.01
C ASP A 86 -7.64 2.96 -29.66
N LEU A 87 -6.64 2.14 -29.98
CA LEU A 87 -5.45 2.55 -30.74
C LEU A 87 -5.85 3.11 -32.11
N HIS A 88 -6.75 2.44 -32.82
CA HIS A 88 -7.25 2.90 -34.11
C HIS A 88 -8.14 4.15 -33.98
N THR A 89 -9.02 4.20 -32.98
CA THR A 89 -9.96 5.33 -32.82
C THR A 89 -9.26 6.61 -32.37
N ILE A 90 -8.35 6.53 -31.39
CA ILE A 90 -7.79 7.70 -30.70
C ILE A 90 -6.49 8.18 -31.35
N TYR A 91 -5.62 7.24 -31.75
CA TYR A 91 -4.32 7.57 -32.30
C TYR A 91 -4.20 7.27 -33.79
N HIS A 92 -5.28 6.77 -34.43
CA HIS A 92 -5.29 6.36 -35.83
C HIS A 92 -4.21 5.34 -36.18
N ILE A 93 -3.89 4.47 -35.22
CA ILE A 93 -2.94 3.36 -35.39
C ILE A 93 -3.74 2.10 -35.66
N ASP A 94 -3.59 1.56 -36.86
CA ASP A 94 -4.05 0.21 -37.18
C ASP A 94 -2.98 -0.80 -36.76
N VAL A 95 -3.36 -1.82 -36.01
CA VAL A 95 -2.45 -2.86 -35.51
C VAL A 95 -1.95 -3.74 -36.67
N GLU A 96 -2.78 -3.92 -37.70
CA GLU A 96 -2.49 -4.76 -38.87
C GLU A 96 -1.71 -4.00 -39.97
N SER A 97 -1.48 -2.69 -39.81
CA SER A 97 -0.72 -1.88 -40.78
C SER A 97 0.78 -2.18 -40.81
N GLY A 98 1.30 -2.88 -39.78
CA GLY A 98 2.72 -3.10 -39.56
C GLY A 98 3.42 -1.99 -38.78
N ASP A 99 2.74 -0.90 -38.40
CA ASP A 99 3.33 0.21 -37.64
C ASP A 99 3.98 -0.25 -36.33
N LEU A 100 3.38 -1.23 -35.65
CA LEU A 100 3.91 -1.78 -34.41
C LEU A 100 5.27 -2.50 -34.58
N GLN A 101 5.58 -3.02 -35.77
CA GLN A 101 6.85 -3.70 -36.06
C GLN A 101 8.04 -2.73 -36.08
N HIS A 102 7.78 -1.44 -36.28
CA HIS A 102 8.78 -0.38 -36.33
C HIS A 102 8.88 0.41 -35.02
N ARG A 103 8.11 0.04 -33.99
CA ARG A 103 8.05 0.74 -32.70
C ARG A 103 8.54 -0.17 -31.57
N THR A 104 8.99 0.47 -30.50
CA THR A 104 9.43 -0.25 -29.30
C THR A 104 8.24 -0.61 -28.43
N TRP A 105 8.38 -1.63 -27.58
CA TRP A 105 7.38 -1.96 -26.56
C TRP A 105 7.04 -0.75 -25.68
N ARG A 106 8.06 0.02 -25.27
CA ARG A 106 7.89 1.24 -24.46
C ARG A 106 6.93 2.24 -25.11
N TRP A 107 6.95 2.35 -26.43
CA TRP A 107 6.06 3.26 -27.17
C TRP A 107 4.59 2.83 -27.10
N LEU A 108 4.34 1.52 -27.17
CA LEU A 108 3.00 0.94 -27.05
C LEU A 108 2.51 1.00 -25.60
N GLU A 109 3.38 0.66 -24.65
CA GLU A 109 3.13 0.72 -23.20
C GLU A 109 2.61 2.09 -22.76
N ILE A 110 3.26 3.18 -23.19
CA ILE A 110 2.84 4.55 -22.85
C ILE A 110 1.42 4.84 -23.34
N ARG A 111 1.08 4.37 -24.55
CA ARG A 111 -0.27 4.58 -25.13
C ARG A 111 -1.31 3.75 -24.39
N ILE A 112 -1.01 2.49 -24.08
CA ILE A 112 -1.92 1.65 -23.30
C ILE A 112 -2.14 2.26 -21.91
N ALA A 113 -1.09 2.78 -21.27
CA ALA A 113 -1.22 3.49 -20.00
C ALA A 113 -2.07 4.77 -20.12
N ASP A 114 -1.91 5.54 -21.19
CA ASP A 114 -2.74 6.72 -21.46
C ASP A 114 -4.21 6.33 -21.68
N LEU A 115 -4.49 5.26 -22.43
CA LEU A 115 -5.83 4.70 -22.62
C LEU A 115 -6.50 4.34 -21.27
N ILE A 116 -5.76 3.80 -20.31
CA ILE A 116 -6.29 3.48 -18.97
C ILE A 116 -6.66 4.75 -18.19
N ASN A 117 -5.89 5.83 -18.36
CA ASN A 117 -6.08 7.07 -17.61
C ASN A 117 -7.21 7.95 -18.16
N GLN A 118 -7.65 7.72 -19.40
CA GLN A 118 -8.72 8.49 -20.04
C GLN A 118 -10.01 7.65 -20.24
N PRO A 119 -11.15 8.28 -20.59
CA PRO A 119 -12.35 7.55 -20.97
C PRO A 119 -12.10 6.75 -22.26
N SER A 120 -11.94 5.43 -22.11
CA SER A 120 -11.64 4.52 -23.22
C SER A 120 -12.40 3.20 -23.06
N ARG A 121 -12.46 2.39 -24.13
CA ARG A 121 -13.03 1.03 -24.06
C ARG A 121 -12.17 0.15 -23.18
N LEU A 122 -10.85 0.29 -23.23
CA LEU A 122 -9.93 -0.41 -22.34
C LEU A 122 -10.25 -0.14 -20.87
N ARG A 123 -10.48 1.13 -20.51
CA ARG A 123 -10.84 1.51 -19.14
C ARG A 123 -12.15 0.86 -18.69
N GLN A 124 -13.13 0.79 -19.58
CA GLN A 124 -14.41 0.12 -19.31
C GLN A 124 -14.24 -1.40 -19.18
N ALA A 125 -13.44 -2.02 -20.05
CA ALA A 125 -13.15 -3.45 -20.01
C ALA A 125 -12.46 -3.86 -18.70
N LEU A 126 -11.58 -3.00 -18.18
CA LEU A 126 -10.91 -3.18 -16.90
C LEU A 126 -11.79 -2.83 -15.68
N SER A 127 -13.05 -2.45 -15.90
CA SER A 127 -13.98 -2.02 -14.85
C SER A 127 -13.45 -0.87 -13.98
N LEU A 128 -12.60 -0.01 -14.56
CA LEU A 128 -12.05 1.19 -13.90
C LEU A 128 -12.96 2.42 -14.06
N THR A 129 -14.22 2.19 -14.38
CA THR A 129 -15.25 3.22 -14.35
C THR A 129 -15.43 3.58 -12.90
N SER A 130 -14.96 4.77 -12.51
CA SER A 130 -15.30 5.35 -11.22
C SER A 130 -16.82 5.34 -11.13
N GLU A 131 -17.40 4.61 -10.16
CA GLU A 131 -18.82 4.78 -9.87
C GLU A 131 -19.03 6.26 -9.55
N ILE A 132 -19.64 6.99 -10.49
CA ILE A 132 -20.21 8.30 -10.18
C ILE A 132 -21.41 7.97 -9.30
N THR A 133 -21.18 8.03 -7.99
CA THR A 133 -22.24 8.01 -6.98
C THR A 133 -23.25 9.09 -7.37
N LYS A 134 -24.47 8.65 -7.68
CA LYS A 134 -25.64 9.53 -7.86
C LYS A 134 -26.15 10.00 -6.51
#